data_AF-A0A934KI76-F1
#
_entry.id   AF-A0A934KI76-F1
#
_cell.length_a   1.000
_cell.length_b   1.000
_cell.length_c   1.000
_cell.angle_alpha   90.00
_cell.angle_beta   90.00
_cell.angle_gamma   90.00
#
_symmetry.space_group_name_H-M   'P 1'
#
loop_
_entity.id
_entity.type
_entity.pdbx_description
1 polymer ?
#
loop_
_entity_poly.entity_id
_entity_poly.type
_entity_poly.pdbx_seq_one_letter_code
_entity_poly.pdbx_strand_id
1 'polypeptide(L)'
;MWPSRQEPHESGVRSLVHGDGYTSYRSLAEAQADPDGIVVLEGDDGGQIYLTVPASDVRCSDDRLEELLREIDAAQWKDPTMAQVYYERRPLDGIVSGGMGGGEAKGRLWIHGRLQDRAARIASVLDGSSV
;
A
#
# COMPACT_ATOMS: atom_id res chain seq x y z
N MET A 1 25.68 -12.87 8.93
CA MET A 1 24.22 -13.10 8.91
C MET A 1 23.77 -12.66 7.52
N TRP A 2 23.46 -13.60 6.63
CA TRP A 2 22.90 -13.26 5.32
C TRP A 2 21.50 -12.67 5.54
N PRO A 3 21.09 -11.62 4.81
CA PRO A 3 19.69 -11.20 4.87
C PRO A 3 18.84 -12.39 4.41
N SER A 4 17.83 -12.72 5.19
CA SER A 4 16.78 -13.67 4.81
C SER A 4 16.29 -13.30 3.40
N ARG A 5 16.07 -14.30 2.56
CA ARG A 5 15.55 -14.09 1.22
C ARG A 5 14.21 -13.36 1.35
N GLN A 6 14.14 -12.13 0.85
CA GLN A 6 12.92 -11.33 0.85
C GLN A 6 11.87 -12.06 0.00
N GLU A 7 10.70 -12.27 0.57
CA GLU A 7 9.58 -12.90 -0.13
C GLU A 7 8.88 -11.88 -1.04
N PRO A 8 8.23 -12.30 -2.14
CA PRO A 8 7.64 -11.36 -3.11
C PRO A 8 6.57 -10.41 -2.56
N HIS A 9 5.97 -10.74 -1.41
CA HIS A 9 4.93 -9.93 -0.75
C HIS A 9 5.52 -9.00 0.33
N GLU A 10 6.84 -8.97 0.48
CA GLU A 10 7.56 -8.11 1.42
C GLU A 10 8.15 -6.90 0.70
N SER A 11 7.95 -5.71 1.26
CA SER A 11 8.60 -4.50 0.78
C SER A 11 10.04 -4.46 1.25
N GLY A 12 10.97 -4.27 0.30
CA GLY A 12 12.40 -4.22 0.60
C GLY A 12 12.75 -3.04 1.50
N VAL A 13 12.16 -1.88 1.22
CA VAL A 13 12.34 -0.66 2.03
C VAL A 13 11.89 -0.90 3.47
N ARG A 14 10.70 -1.46 3.67
CA ARG A 14 10.14 -1.62 5.01
C ARG A 14 10.77 -2.78 5.78
N SER A 15 11.13 -3.86 5.11
CA SER A 15 11.93 -4.93 5.70
C SER A 15 13.27 -4.41 6.20
N LEU A 16 13.98 -3.59 5.41
CA LEU A 16 15.24 -2.97 5.81
C LEU A 16 15.10 -2.00 6.99
N VAL A 17 14.06 -1.17 7.01
CA VAL A 17 13.87 -0.14 8.05
C VAL A 17 13.43 -0.75 9.38
N HIS A 18 12.56 -1.77 9.36
CA HIS A 18 11.93 -2.28 10.57
C HIS A 18 12.46 -3.63 11.05
N GLY A 19 13.22 -4.36 10.21
CA GLY A 19 13.80 -5.65 10.56
C GLY A 19 12.74 -6.63 11.09
N ASP A 20 13.01 -7.23 12.26
CA ASP A 20 12.14 -8.22 12.90
C ASP A 20 10.75 -7.70 13.30
N GLY A 21 10.54 -6.37 13.26
CA GLY A 21 9.24 -5.74 13.48
C GLY A 21 8.37 -5.62 12.23
N TYR A 22 8.86 -6.04 11.06
CA TYR A 22 8.10 -6.01 9.82
C TYR A 22 7.21 -7.26 9.71
N THR A 23 5.92 -7.05 9.42
CA THR A 23 4.98 -8.13 9.13
C THR A 23 4.21 -7.76 7.88
N SER A 24 4.32 -8.60 6.86
CA SER A 24 3.52 -8.55 5.65
C SER A 24 2.57 -9.74 5.59
N TYR A 25 1.48 -9.55 4.86
CA TYR A 25 0.49 -10.57 4.56
C TYR A 25 0.52 -10.86 3.06
N ARG A 26 0.01 -12.03 2.68
CA ARG A 26 0.01 -12.51 1.29
C ARG A 26 -1.22 -12.09 0.51
N SER A 27 -2.25 -11.61 1.19
CA SER A 27 -3.53 -11.24 0.57
C SER A 27 -4.26 -10.16 1.37
N LEU A 28 -5.20 -9.49 0.71
CA LEU A 28 -6.11 -8.56 1.37
C LEU A 28 -6.89 -9.24 2.50
N ALA A 29 -7.35 -10.48 2.30
CA ALA A 29 -8.12 -11.23 3.28
C ALA A 29 -7.33 -11.49 4.59
N GLU A 30 -6.04 -11.80 4.47
CA GLU A 30 -5.17 -11.95 5.64
C GLU A 30 -4.98 -10.63 6.40
N ALA A 31 -4.77 -9.52 5.69
CA ALA A 31 -4.68 -8.21 6.32
C ALA A 31 -6.01 -7.78 6.97
N GLN A 32 -7.15 -8.09 6.35
CA GLN A 32 -8.48 -7.80 6.90
C GLN A 32 -8.77 -8.56 8.19
N ALA A 33 -8.14 -9.71 8.40
CA ALA A 33 -8.27 -10.48 9.64
C ALA A 33 -7.48 -9.86 10.81
N ASP A 34 -6.59 -8.90 10.54
CA ASP A 34 -5.80 -8.19 11.54
C ASP A 34 -6.36 -6.77 11.78
N PRO A 35 -6.65 -6.36 13.03
CA PRO A 35 -7.11 -5.00 13.31
C PRO A 35 -6.08 -3.92 12.95
N ASP A 36 -4.80 -4.27 12.89
CA ASP A 36 -3.70 -3.39 12.47
C ASP A 36 -3.31 -3.63 10.99
N GLY A 37 -4.11 -4.38 10.23
CA GLY A 37 -3.86 -4.64 8.82
C GLY A 37 -4.12 -3.41 7.96
N ILE A 38 -3.16 -3.07 7.11
CA ILE A 38 -3.27 -2.00 6.13
C ILE A 38 -2.95 -2.50 4.72
N VAL A 39 -3.47 -1.76 3.74
CA VAL A 39 -3.06 -1.84 2.33
C VAL A 39 -2.17 -0.65 2.04
N VAL A 40 -1.04 -0.89 1.37
CA VAL A 40 -0.11 0.12 0.88
C VAL A 40 0.01 -0.06 -0.63
N LEU A 41 -0.28 0.99 -1.39
CA LEU A 41 0.04 1.04 -2.83
C LEU A 41 1.26 1.92 -2.99
N GLU A 42 2.29 1.39 -3.63
CA GLU A 42 3.53 2.12 -3.89
C GLU A 42 4.00 1.96 -5.32
N GLY A 43 4.85 2.88 -5.74
CA GLY A 43 5.60 2.83 -6.99
C GLY A 43 7.03 3.29 -6.80
N ASP A 44 7.78 3.27 -7.90
CA ASP A 44 9.20 3.66 -7.91
C ASP A 44 10.05 2.80 -6.95
N ASP A 45 9.76 1.50 -6.86
CA ASP A 45 10.46 0.52 -6.00
C ASP A 45 10.48 0.95 -4.51
N GLY A 46 9.31 1.39 -4.04
CA GLY A 46 9.13 1.97 -2.71
C GLY A 46 9.58 3.44 -2.59
N GLY A 47 9.99 4.06 -3.69
CA GLY A 47 10.33 5.48 -3.81
C GLY A 47 9.15 6.43 -3.62
N GLN A 48 7.91 5.93 -3.81
CA GLN A 48 6.70 6.69 -3.52
C GLN A 48 5.59 5.81 -2.96
N ILE A 49 5.07 6.17 -1.79
CA ILE A 49 3.77 5.66 -1.34
C ILE A 49 2.67 6.48 -2.00
N TYR A 50 1.78 5.83 -2.75
CA TYR A 50 0.63 6.47 -3.39
C TYR A 50 -0.52 6.66 -2.42
N LEU A 51 -0.85 5.61 -1.67
CA LEU A 51 -1.88 5.63 -0.65
C LEU A 51 -1.66 4.52 0.39
N THR A 52 -2.34 4.70 1.51
CA THR A 52 -2.42 3.75 2.61
C THR A 52 -3.85 3.75 3.13
N VAL A 53 -4.38 2.59 3.49
CA VAL A 53 -5.76 2.46 3.98
C VAL A 53 -5.87 1.26 4.91
N PRO A 54 -6.66 1.33 6.01
CA PRO A 54 -6.99 0.14 6.78
C PRO A 54 -7.58 -0.94 5.87
N ALA A 55 -7.08 -2.18 5.98
CA ALA A 55 -7.58 -3.29 5.17
C ALA A 55 -9.08 -3.52 5.42
N SER A 56 -9.53 -3.26 6.65
CA SER A 56 -10.93 -3.29 7.07
C SER A 56 -11.85 -2.32 6.31
N ASP A 57 -11.30 -1.29 5.66
CA ASP A 57 -12.06 -0.29 4.90
C ASP A 57 -12.09 -0.59 3.40
N VAL A 58 -11.29 -1.55 2.94
CA VAL A 58 -11.28 -1.98 1.55
C VAL A 58 -12.40 -2.99 1.31
N ARG A 59 -13.19 -2.76 0.27
CA ARG A 59 -14.36 -3.57 -0.13
C ARG A 59 -14.22 -4.14 -1.54
N CYS A 60 -13.30 -3.63 -2.35
CA CYS A 60 -12.97 -4.22 -3.65
C CYS A 60 -12.06 -5.45 -3.52
N SER A 61 -11.89 -6.20 -4.61
CA SER A 61 -11.02 -7.37 -4.67
C SER A 61 -9.55 -6.99 -4.83
N ASP A 62 -8.64 -7.93 -4.52
CA ASP A 62 -7.20 -7.83 -4.81
C ASP A 62 -6.95 -7.45 -6.29
N ASP A 63 -7.64 -8.10 -7.23
CA ASP A 63 -7.51 -7.78 -8.67
C ASP A 63 -7.84 -6.32 -8.97
N ARG A 64 -8.83 -5.73 -8.27
CA ARG A 64 -9.23 -4.34 -8.48
C ARG A 64 -8.25 -3.36 -7.84
N LEU A 65 -7.58 -3.74 -6.75
CA LEU A 65 -6.47 -2.97 -6.18
C LEU A 65 -5.29 -2.93 -7.16
N GLU A 66 -4.96 -4.06 -7.77
CA GLU A 66 -3.91 -4.16 -8.79
C GLU A 66 -4.23 -3.31 -10.04
N GLU A 67 -5.49 -3.30 -10.49
CA GLU A 67 -5.92 -2.43 -11.57
C GLU A 67 -5.82 -0.95 -11.18
N LEU A 68 -6.28 -0.57 -9.99
CA LEU A 68 -6.18 0.80 -9.48
C LEU A 68 -4.72 1.27 -9.40
N LEU A 69 -3.81 0.39 -8.96
CA LEU A 69 -2.39 0.67 -8.90
C LEU A 69 -1.82 0.96 -10.29
N ARG A 70 -2.14 0.15 -11.30
CA ARG A 70 -1.69 0.40 -12.69
C ARG A 70 -2.22 1.72 -13.23
N GLU A 71 -3.47 2.08 -12.91
CA GLU A 71 -4.07 3.37 -13.29
C GLU A 71 -3.31 4.56 -12.65
N ILE A 72 -2.92 4.43 -11.38
CA ILE A 72 -2.16 5.44 -10.64
C ILE A 72 -0.73 5.55 -11.19
N ASP A 73 -0.05 4.42 -11.37
CA ASP A 73 1.35 4.37 -11.79
C ASP A 73 1.53 4.94 -13.21
N ALA A 74 0.62 4.61 -14.13
CA ALA A 74 0.60 5.15 -15.49
C ALA A 74 0.47 6.69 -15.53
N ALA A 75 -0.05 7.31 -14.46
CA ALA A 75 -0.14 8.76 -14.33
C ALA A 75 1.09 9.40 -13.68
N GLN A 76 1.89 8.64 -12.91
CA GLN A 76 3.04 9.17 -12.15
C GLN A 76 4.37 8.84 -12.83
N TRP A 77 4.72 7.55 -12.92
CA TRP A 77 6.05 7.08 -13.35
C TRP A 77 6.02 6.35 -14.69
N LYS A 78 4.87 5.75 -15.05
CA LYS A 78 4.69 4.95 -16.28
C LYS A 78 5.61 3.73 -16.32
N ASP A 79 5.90 3.14 -15.16
CA ASP A 79 6.68 1.91 -15.06
C ASP A 79 5.99 0.94 -14.08
N PRO A 80 5.07 0.12 -14.59
CA PRO A 80 4.30 -0.80 -13.76
C PRO A 80 5.15 -1.91 -13.15
N THR A 81 6.41 -2.08 -13.57
CA THR A 81 7.32 -3.09 -12.99
C THR A 81 7.85 -2.71 -11.62
N MET A 82 7.75 -1.42 -11.27
CA MET A 82 8.19 -0.85 -10.00
C MET A 82 7.02 -0.52 -9.06
N ALA A 83 5.81 -0.88 -9.44
CA ALA A 83 4.59 -0.64 -8.69
C ALA A 83 4.11 -1.94 -8.03
N GLN A 84 3.74 -1.86 -6.75
CA GLN A 84 3.26 -3.03 -6.04
C GLN A 84 2.23 -2.71 -4.95
N VAL A 85 1.29 -3.63 -4.76
CA VAL A 85 0.35 -3.65 -3.63
C VAL A 85 1.00 -4.46 -2.51
N TYR A 86 1.04 -3.87 -1.32
CA TYR A 86 1.48 -4.55 -0.11
C TYR A 86 0.37 -4.60 0.93
N TYR A 87 0.33 -5.72 1.63
CA TYR A 87 -0.55 -5.95 2.76
C TYR A 87 0.33 -6.10 3.99
N GLU A 88 0.13 -5.27 5.00
CA GLU A 88 1.09 -5.19 6.11
C GLU A 88 0.41 -4.93 7.44
N ARG A 89 1.07 -5.34 8.52
CA ARG A 89 0.69 -4.93 9.86
C ARG A 89 1.32 -3.58 10.19
N ARG A 90 0.51 -2.59 10.51
CA ARG A 90 0.97 -1.29 11.02
C ARG A 90 0.04 -0.73 12.09
N PRO A 91 0.59 -0.22 13.21
CA PRO A 91 -0.18 0.62 14.11
C PRO A 91 -0.85 1.76 13.33
N LEU A 92 -2.17 1.91 13.51
CA LEU A 92 -3.01 2.87 12.79
C LEU A 92 -2.84 4.34 13.24
N ASP A 93 -1.71 4.65 13.86
CA ASP A 93 -1.25 5.97 14.29
C ASP A 93 0.14 6.33 13.74
N GLY A 94 0.65 5.55 12.79
CA GLY A 94 2.05 5.57 12.36
C GLY A 94 2.35 6.20 10.99
N ILE A 95 3.64 6.24 10.68
CA ILE A 95 4.19 6.58 9.36
C ILE A 95 4.54 5.27 8.64
N VAL A 96 4.23 5.20 7.36
CA VAL A 96 4.68 4.13 6.47
C VAL A 96 5.96 4.59 5.78
N SER A 97 7.07 3.91 6.08
CA SER A 97 8.36 4.22 5.47
C SER A 97 8.34 3.93 3.96
N GLY A 98 8.81 4.92 3.21
CA GLY A 98 8.97 4.93 1.76
C GLY A 98 9.75 6.16 1.33
N GLY A 99 10.11 6.26 0.06
CA GLY A 99 10.74 7.45 -0.51
C GLY A 99 9.80 8.67 -0.53
N MET A 100 10.36 9.84 -0.86
CA MET A 100 9.66 11.13 -0.92
C MET A 100 8.83 11.52 0.33
N GLY A 101 9.21 11.02 1.51
CA GLY A 101 8.55 11.33 2.78
C GLY A 101 7.59 10.25 3.29
N GLY A 102 7.41 9.15 2.54
CA GLY A 102 6.60 8.01 2.96
C GLY A 102 5.09 8.24 2.86
N GLY A 103 4.33 7.51 3.68
CA GLY A 103 2.88 7.63 3.80
C GLY A 103 2.42 7.64 5.27
N GLU A 104 1.11 7.76 5.49
CA GLU A 104 0.55 7.80 6.85
C GLU A 104 -0.46 6.67 7.06
N ALA A 105 -0.27 5.84 8.07
CA ALA A 105 -1.29 4.89 8.52
C ALA A 105 -2.08 5.56 9.65
N LYS A 106 -3.09 6.39 9.33
CA LYS A 106 -3.88 7.15 10.32
C LYS A 106 -5.30 6.61 10.55
N GLY A 107 -5.46 5.29 10.59
CA GLY A 107 -6.77 4.63 10.81
C GLY A 107 -7.84 4.98 9.78
N ARG A 108 -7.45 5.56 8.64
CA ARG A 108 -8.29 5.94 7.52
C ARG A 108 -7.45 6.01 6.26
N LEU A 109 -8.12 6.09 5.11
CA LEU A 109 -7.49 6.36 3.82
C LEU A 109 -6.62 7.63 3.88
N TRP A 110 -5.34 7.47 3.59
CA TRP A 110 -4.41 8.56 3.28
C TRP A 110 -3.99 8.42 1.82
N ILE A 111 -3.88 9.55 1.13
CA ILE A 111 -3.51 9.63 -0.28
C ILE A 111 -2.41 10.67 -0.41
N HIS A 112 -1.35 10.32 -1.14
CA HIS A 112 -0.25 11.20 -1.43
C HIS A 112 -0.73 12.52 -2.07
N GLY A 113 -0.13 13.64 -1.71
CA GLY A 113 -0.57 14.99 -2.13
C GLY A 113 -0.68 15.19 -3.65
N ARG A 114 0.12 14.45 -4.43
CA ARG A 114 0.10 14.47 -5.91
C ARG A 114 -1.08 13.73 -6.55
N LEU A 115 -1.90 13.04 -5.76
CA LEU A 115 -3.05 12.26 -6.23
C LEU A 115 -4.39 12.83 -5.71
N GLN A 116 -4.36 14.03 -5.11
CA GLN A 116 -5.55 14.63 -4.51
C GLN A 116 -6.64 14.96 -5.55
N ASP A 117 -6.26 15.27 -6.79
CA ASP A 117 -7.18 15.43 -7.93
C ASP A 117 -7.95 14.14 -8.27
N ARG A 118 -7.45 12.98 -7.83
CA ARG A 118 -8.03 11.65 -8.06
C ARG A 118 -8.61 11.02 -6.81
N ALA A 119 -8.57 11.70 -5.67
CA ALA A 119 -8.92 11.14 -4.37
C ALA A 119 -10.34 10.54 -4.32
N ALA A 120 -11.32 11.20 -4.94
CA ALA A 120 -12.70 10.72 -4.98
C ALA A 120 -12.83 9.40 -5.78
N ARG A 121 -12.13 9.29 -6.92
CA ARG A 121 -12.13 8.08 -7.74
C ARG A 121 -11.45 6.93 -7.00
N ILE A 122 -10.31 7.20 -6.36
CA ILE A 122 -9.58 6.23 -5.53
C ILE A 122 -10.49 5.69 -4.42
N ALA A 123 -11.12 6.58 -3.65
CA ALA A 123 -12.02 6.19 -2.57
C ALA A 123 -13.20 5.35 -3.06
N SER A 124 -13.82 5.72 -4.19
CA SER A 124 -14.91 4.96 -4.80
C SER A 124 -14.49 3.53 -5.17
N VAL A 125 -13.31 3.38 -5.76
CA VAL A 125 -12.79 2.06 -6.13
C VAL A 125 -12.53 1.21 -4.89
N LEU A 126 -11.95 1.78 -3.83
CA LEU A 126 -11.69 1.08 -2.58
C LEU A 126 -12.98 0.62 -1.88
N ASP A 127 -14.03 1.44 -1.93
CA ASP A 127 -15.36 1.12 -1.38
C ASP A 127 -16.14 0.08 -2.23
N GLY A 128 -15.57 -0.40 -3.35
CA GLY A 128 -16.22 -1.36 -4.23
C GLY A 128 -17.35 -0.75 -5.08
N SER A 129 -17.47 0.57 -5.08
CA SER A 129 -18.42 1.31 -5.89
C SER A 129 -17.89 1.44 -7.32
N SER A 130 -18.56 0.78 -8.27
CA SER A 130 -18.33 0.98 -9.71
C SER A 130 -18.84 2.36 -10.12
N VAL A 131 -17.93 3.28 -10.45
CA VAL A 131 -18.21 4.57 -11.11
C VAL A 131 -17.87 4.53 -12.59
#